data_AF-A0A1W9QQA2-F1
#
_entry.id   AF-A0A1W9QQA2-F1
#
_cell.length_a   1.000
_cell.length_b   1.000
_cell.length_c   1.000
_cell.angle_alpha   90.00
_cell.angle_beta   90.00
_cell.angle_gamma   90.00
#
_symmetry.space_group_name_H-M   'P 1'
#
loop_
_entity.id
_entity.type
_entity.pdbx_description
1 polymer ?
#
loop_
_entity_poly.entity_id
_entity_poly.type
_entity_poly.pdbx_seq_one_letter_code
_entity_poly.pdbx_strand_id
1 'polypeptide(L)'
;MAYGDSLTLLIESNLDNYCSVYLLNSLKDWGFLDIASAHSLIEVVKNPDLRDTPDYKSAFSNYIAIRDSINFVGTKAANFILSDISGKMIDFSEINKGKMVFVEESGSWCGNQTDESHKLDPVYKEYKDKGFEIITIVQEAKYDRWKKWVEKQKFPWINVVEMQYGNTNDVYYTDLLFANGDYLVDENGIVVANDLSAEQLNELLMEKYEPEKYNEYTATKWDLPESTYILDKDKPVTSFAELTEKLKGKAFFIDCWATWCSPCIKEFKYNKSLQKFLNKHNIETVYIVFDKKIDDAKWLSYIKKYNLKGYNMKATDGIKKELYDIANWNSALPSYFLVDQNGKIKNEQLLYPNEKEKLYDQIKKLLNQ
;
A
#
# COMPACT_ATOMS: atom_id res chain seq x y z
N MET A 1 10.71 -13.65 -29.72
CA MET A 1 9.37 -13.25 -29.25
C MET A 1 9.50 -12.87 -27.79
N ALA A 2 9.14 -11.64 -27.44
CA ALA A 2 8.98 -11.30 -26.04
C ALA A 2 7.81 -12.12 -25.47
N TYR A 3 7.83 -12.41 -24.18
CA TYR A 3 6.80 -13.22 -23.51
C TYR A 3 5.37 -12.67 -23.75
N GLY A 4 5.21 -11.34 -23.82
CA GLY A 4 3.93 -10.68 -24.11
C GLY A 4 3.39 -10.87 -25.53
N ASP A 5 4.26 -10.98 -26.54
CA ASP A 5 3.85 -11.19 -27.94
C ASP A 5 3.11 -12.53 -28.10
N SER A 6 3.62 -13.58 -27.43
CA SER A 6 3.03 -14.91 -27.47
C SER A 6 1.66 -14.98 -26.79
N LEU A 7 1.46 -14.21 -25.71
CA LEU A 7 0.18 -14.15 -25.00
C LEU A 7 -0.87 -13.37 -25.79
N THR A 8 -0.44 -12.29 -26.46
CA THR A 8 -1.30 -11.51 -27.38
C THR A 8 -1.82 -12.40 -28.52
N LEU A 9 -0.93 -13.14 -29.19
CA LEU A 9 -1.33 -14.08 -30.25
C LEU A 9 -2.27 -15.18 -29.75
N LEU A 10 -2.10 -15.62 -28.50
CA LEU A 10 -2.97 -16.63 -27.90
C LEU A 10 -4.39 -16.09 -27.67
N ILE A 11 -4.52 -14.84 -27.23
CA ILE A 11 -5.82 -14.15 -27.10
C ILE A 11 -6.49 -14.03 -28.47
N GLU A 12 -5.76 -13.51 -29.47
CA GLU A 12 -6.26 -13.32 -30.84
C GLU A 12 -6.71 -14.64 -31.49
N SER A 13 -6.07 -15.76 -31.14
CA SER A 13 -6.41 -17.09 -31.65
C SER A 13 -7.58 -17.75 -30.91
N ASN A 14 -8.09 -17.16 -29.82
CA ASN A 14 -9.10 -17.76 -28.93
C ASN A 14 -10.25 -16.79 -28.60
N LEU A 15 -10.52 -15.81 -29.47
CA LEU A 15 -11.50 -14.73 -29.26
C LEU A 15 -12.95 -15.18 -29.06
N ASP A 16 -13.27 -16.41 -29.44
CA ASP A 16 -14.60 -17.00 -29.36
C ASP A 16 -14.82 -17.84 -28.11
N ASN A 17 -13.81 -17.97 -27.25
CA ASN A 17 -13.89 -18.77 -26.03
C ASN A 17 -13.31 -18.05 -24.80
N TYR A 18 -13.61 -18.60 -23.63
CA TYR A 18 -13.28 -18.02 -22.34
C TYR A 18 -11.77 -17.88 -22.07
N CYS A 19 -10.90 -18.63 -22.77
CA CYS A 19 -9.45 -18.49 -22.60
C CYS A 19 -8.98 -17.07 -22.93
N SER A 20 -9.54 -16.43 -23.97
CA SER A 20 -9.18 -15.05 -24.32
C SER A 20 -9.51 -14.09 -23.18
N VAL A 21 -10.72 -14.18 -22.61
CA VAL A 21 -11.17 -13.34 -21.51
C VAL A 21 -10.34 -13.55 -20.24
N TYR A 22 -10.08 -14.80 -19.89
CA TYR A 22 -9.26 -15.13 -18.72
C TYR A 22 -7.84 -14.53 -18.85
N LEU A 23 -7.23 -14.64 -20.04
CA LEU A 23 -5.90 -14.09 -20.30
C LEU A 23 -5.91 -12.56 -20.32
N LEU A 24 -6.94 -11.92 -20.88
CA LEU A 24 -7.12 -10.47 -20.82
C LEU A 24 -7.10 -9.96 -19.38
N ASN A 25 -7.89 -10.58 -18.50
CA ASN A 25 -7.95 -10.21 -17.09
C ASN A 25 -6.61 -10.48 -16.38
N SER A 26 -5.96 -11.61 -16.68
CA SER A 26 -4.65 -11.95 -16.09
C SER A 26 -3.53 -10.99 -16.51
N LEU A 27 -3.50 -10.54 -17.76
CA LEU A 27 -2.48 -9.62 -18.27
C LEU A 27 -2.55 -8.24 -17.62
N LYS A 28 -3.76 -7.78 -17.31
CA LYS A 28 -4.01 -6.59 -16.47
C LYS A 28 -3.33 -6.76 -15.11
N ASP A 29 -3.63 -7.85 -14.39
CA ASP A 29 -3.12 -8.06 -13.04
C ASP A 29 -1.58 -8.22 -12.99
N TRP A 30 -0.98 -8.72 -14.07
CA TRP A 30 0.47 -8.85 -14.20
C TRP A 30 1.17 -7.55 -14.65
N GLY A 31 0.43 -6.50 -15.01
CA GLY A 31 0.99 -5.23 -15.48
C GLY A 31 1.68 -5.33 -16.84
N PHE A 32 1.33 -6.32 -17.66
CA PHE A 32 1.91 -6.51 -19.00
C PHE A 32 1.08 -5.84 -20.11
N LEU A 33 -0.06 -5.23 -19.77
CA LEU A 33 -0.99 -4.66 -20.72
C LEU A 33 -0.92 -3.13 -20.68
N ASP A 34 -0.18 -2.52 -21.61
CA ASP A 34 -0.29 -1.08 -21.84
C ASP A 34 -1.66 -0.73 -22.45
N ILE A 35 -2.06 0.55 -22.42
CA ILE A 35 -3.38 1.01 -22.87
C ILE A 35 -3.64 0.68 -24.35
N ALA A 36 -2.64 0.78 -25.21
CA ALA A 36 -2.80 0.54 -26.65
C ALA A 36 -2.98 -0.96 -26.93
N SER A 37 -2.22 -1.79 -26.24
CA SER A 37 -2.37 -3.25 -26.23
C SER A 37 -3.72 -3.66 -25.66
N ALA A 38 -4.15 -3.06 -24.54
CA ALA A 38 -5.46 -3.30 -23.93
C ALA A 38 -6.60 -2.96 -24.89
N HIS A 39 -6.55 -1.78 -25.52
CA HIS A 39 -7.57 -1.36 -26.49
C HIS A 39 -7.70 -2.36 -27.63
N SER A 40 -6.57 -2.77 -28.20
CA SER A 40 -6.54 -3.69 -29.35
C SER A 40 -7.07 -5.08 -29.00
N LEU A 41 -6.88 -5.54 -27.76
CA LEU A 41 -7.26 -6.88 -27.31
C LEU A 41 -8.66 -6.95 -26.67
N ILE A 42 -9.18 -5.86 -26.13
CA ILE A 42 -10.51 -5.83 -25.50
C ILE A 42 -11.63 -5.65 -26.53
N GLU A 43 -11.41 -4.83 -27.56
CA GLU A 43 -12.40 -4.53 -28.60
C GLU A 43 -12.64 -5.72 -29.56
N VAL A 44 -11.70 -6.67 -29.61
CA VAL A 44 -11.80 -7.85 -30.49
C VAL A 44 -12.74 -8.93 -29.92
N VAL A 45 -13.01 -8.93 -28.61
CA VAL A 45 -14.01 -9.82 -28.00
C VAL A 45 -15.41 -9.27 -28.26
N LYS A 46 -16.08 -9.82 -29.28
CA LYS A 46 -17.43 -9.38 -29.71
C LYS A 46 -18.55 -10.30 -29.22
N ASN A 47 -18.24 -11.50 -28.74
CA ASN A 47 -19.25 -12.46 -28.27
C ASN A 47 -19.97 -11.90 -27.02
N PRO A 48 -21.29 -11.68 -27.05
CA PRO A 48 -22.04 -11.12 -25.92
C PRO A 48 -21.92 -11.96 -24.64
N ASP A 49 -21.91 -13.29 -24.77
CA ASP A 49 -21.84 -14.19 -23.60
C ASP A 49 -20.48 -14.07 -22.90
N LEU A 50 -19.41 -13.87 -23.67
CA LEU A 50 -18.07 -13.62 -23.13
C LEU A 50 -17.98 -12.24 -22.47
N ARG A 51 -18.61 -11.23 -23.09
CA ARG A 51 -18.63 -9.85 -22.56
C ARG A 51 -19.41 -9.74 -21.24
N ASP A 52 -20.38 -10.62 -21.02
CA ASP A 52 -21.13 -10.65 -19.75
C ASP A 52 -20.40 -11.40 -18.62
N THR A 53 -19.28 -12.07 -18.90
CA THR A 53 -18.51 -12.75 -17.87
C THR A 53 -17.86 -11.76 -16.88
N PRO A 54 -17.70 -12.15 -15.60
CA PRO A 54 -17.04 -11.30 -14.62
C PRO A 54 -15.62 -10.85 -15.02
N ASP A 55 -14.84 -11.75 -15.61
CA ASP A 55 -13.46 -11.45 -16.02
C ASP A 55 -13.42 -10.42 -17.16
N TYR A 56 -14.33 -10.49 -18.13
CA TYR A 56 -14.39 -9.49 -19.19
C TYR A 56 -14.80 -8.14 -18.62
N LYS A 57 -15.87 -8.10 -17.80
CA LYS A 57 -16.32 -6.86 -17.16
C LYS A 57 -15.21 -6.24 -16.33
N SER A 58 -14.44 -7.02 -15.58
CA SER A 58 -13.31 -6.52 -14.79
C SER A 58 -12.19 -5.93 -15.67
N ALA A 59 -11.76 -6.66 -16.70
CA ALA A 59 -10.75 -6.19 -17.64
C ALA A 59 -11.20 -4.94 -18.40
N PHE A 60 -12.45 -4.92 -18.86
CA PHE A 60 -13.06 -3.80 -19.56
C PHE A 60 -13.17 -2.57 -18.67
N SER A 61 -13.64 -2.73 -17.43
CA SER A 61 -13.79 -1.63 -16.46
C SER A 61 -12.45 -0.95 -16.18
N ASN A 62 -11.41 -1.73 -15.95
CA ASN A 62 -10.07 -1.19 -15.71
C ASN A 62 -9.52 -0.47 -16.96
N TYR A 63 -9.71 -1.03 -18.14
CA TYR A 63 -9.34 -0.37 -19.39
C TYR A 63 -10.04 0.99 -19.57
N ILE A 64 -11.35 1.05 -19.34
CA ILE A 64 -12.13 2.30 -19.42
C ILE A 64 -11.62 3.29 -18.37
N ALA A 65 -11.36 2.84 -17.14
CA ALA A 65 -10.86 3.70 -16.07
C ALA A 65 -9.57 4.42 -16.46
N ILE A 66 -8.61 3.67 -17.01
CA ILE A 66 -7.31 4.21 -17.42
C ILE A 66 -7.46 5.08 -18.67
N ARG A 67 -8.19 4.62 -19.69
CA ARG A 67 -8.39 5.35 -20.95
C ARG A 67 -9.04 6.72 -20.72
N ASP A 68 -10.08 6.75 -19.90
CA ASP A 68 -10.90 7.95 -19.68
C ASP A 68 -10.46 8.75 -18.45
N SER A 69 -9.35 8.34 -17.81
CA SER A 69 -8.81 8.97 -16.60
C SER A 69 -9.86 9.11 -15.47
N ILE A 70 -10.64 8.04 -15.27
CA ILE A 70 -11.67 7.99 -14.24
C ILE A 70 -11.01 8.08 -12.85
N ASN A 71 -11.47 9.06 -12.07
CA ASN A 71 -11.00 9.34 -10.71
C ASN A 71 -9.48 9.57 -10.58
N PHE A 72 -8.84 10.10 -11.61
CA PHE A 72 -7.48 10.64 -11.50
C PHE A 72 -7.50 11.99 -10.79
N VAL A 73 -6.44 12.34 -10.04
CA VAL A 73 -6.30 13.67 -9.43
C VAL A 73 -6.53 14.78 -10.46
N GLY A 74 -7.38 15.73 -10.11
CA GLY A 74 -7.78 16.87 -10.94
C GLY A 74 -8.98 16.61 -11.85
N THR A 75 -9.48 15.37 -11.95
CA THR A 75 -10.70 15.07 -12.72
C THR A 75 -11.95 15.13 -11.85
N LYS A 76 -13.11 15.25 -12.50
CA LYS A 76 -14.39 15.12 -11.82
C LYS A 76 -14.61 13.67 -11.43
N ALA A 77 -14.96 13.42 -10.17
CA ALA A 77 -15.26 12.09 -9.69
C ALA A 77 -16.42 11.46 -10.47
N ALA A 78 -16.26 10.21 -10.89
CA ALA A 78 -17.32 9.45 -11.54
C ALA A 78 -18.46 9.17 -10.55
N ASN A 79 -19.69 9.35 -11.01
CA ASN A 79 -20.86 9.03 -10.19
C ASN A 79 -21.08 7.52 -10.14
N PHE A 80 -21.60 7.05 -9.01
CA PHE A 80 -22.09 5.69 -8.85
C PHE A 80 -23.39 5.68 -8.04
N ILE A 81 -24.22 4.68 -8.29
CA ILE A 81 -25.45 4.44 -7.55
C ILE A 81 -25.44 2.99 -7.07
N LEU A 82 -25.25 2.79 -5.77
CA LEU A 82 -25.09 1.47 -5.16
C LEU A 82 -25.99 1.30 -3.94
N SER A 83 -26.34 0.06 -3.60
CA SER A 83 -27.24 -0.24 -2.49
C SER A 83 -26.51 -0.18 -1.15
N ASP A 84 -27.13 0.45 -0.16
CA ASP A 84 -26.78 0.28 1.26
C ASP A 84 -27.32 -1.04 1.83
N ILE A 85 -27.06 -1.28 3.13
CA ILE A 85 -27.46 -2.49 3.85
C ILE A 85 -28.97 -2.75 3.91
N SER A 86 -29.77 -1.69 3.73
CA SER A 86 -31.24 -1.76 3.72
C SER A 86 -31.83 -2.06 2.35
N GLY A 87 -31.01 -2.07 1.29
CA GLY A 87 -31.49 -2.13 -0.09
C GLY A 87 -31.71 -0.75 -0.71
N LYS A 88 -31.43 0.34 0.01
CA LYS A 88 -31.65 1.70 -0.49
C LYS A 88 -30.49 2.08 -1.40
N MET A 89 -30.83 2.54 -2.60
CA MET A 89 -29.85 3.09 -3.54
C MET A 89 -29.30 4.42 -3.03
N ILE A 90 -27.97 4.50 -2.92
CA ILE A 90 -27.20 5.67 -2.56
C ILE A 90 -26.55 6.22 -3.82
N ASP A 91 -26.86 7.47 -4.15
CA ASP A 91 -26.25 8.22 -5.25
C ASP A 91 -25.09 9.05 -4.69
N PHE A 92 -23.87 8.78 -5.16
CA PHE A 92 -22.67 9.48 -4.69
C PHE A 92 -22.78 10.99 -4.85
N SER A 93 -23.37 11.46 -5.95
CA SER A 93 -23.52 12.89 -6.22
C SER A 93 -24.40 13.60 -5.19
N GLU A 94 -25.32 12.90 -4.52
CA GLU A 94 -26.12 13.47 -3.43
C GLU A 94 -25.32 13.58 -2.12
N ILE A 95 -24.34 12.70 -1.90
CA ILE A 95 -23.50 12.69 -0.69
C ILE A 95 -22.40 13.76 -0.77
N ASN A 96 -21.73 13.88 -1.92
CA ASN A 96 -20.60 14.78 -2.11
C ASN A 96 -20.99 16.27 -2.25
N LYS A 97 -22.27 16.61 -2.39
CA LYS A 97 -22.76 17.99 -2.44
C LYS A 97 -22.31 18.80 -1.21
N GLY A 98 -21.27 19.63 -1.40
CA GLY A 98 -20.73 20.48 -0.34
C GLY A 98 -19.95 19.74 0.75
N LYS A 99 -19.58 18.46 0.50
CA LYS A 99 -18.79 17.65 1.43
C LYS A 99 -17.56 17.10 0.74
N MET A 100 -16.47 17.04 1.48
CA MET A 100 -15.30 16.28 1.09
C MET A 100 -15.55 14.81 1.41
N VAL A 101 -15.33 13.90 0.45
CA VAL A 101 -15.68 12.47 0.60
C VAL A 101 -14.47 11.61 0.27
N PHE A 102 -14.05 10.77 1.21
CA PHE A 102 -13.10 9.70 0.94
C PHE A 102 -13.86 8.44 0.54
N VAL A 103 -13.59 7.94 -0.67
CA VAL A 103 -14.19 6.72 -1.18
C VAL A 103 -13.13 5.63 -1.13
N GLU A 104 -13.37 4.58 -0.34
CA GLU A 104 -12.47 3.43 -0.20
C GLU A 104 -13.09 2.13 -0.70
N GLU A 105 -12.24 1.23 -1.18
CA GLU A 105 -12.58 -0.16 -1.42
C GLU A 105 -12.20 -1.03 -0.21
N SER A 106 -13.12 -1.90 0.22
CA SER A 106 -12.81 -2.91 1.24
C SER A 106 -13.35 -4.29 0.85
N GLY A 107 -13.01 -5.29 1.66
CA GLY A 107 -13.36 -6.68 1.38
C GLY A 107 -13.99 -7.35 2.59
N SER A 108 -15.27 -7.72 2.48
CA SER A 108 -15.95 -8.55 3.48
C SER A 108 -15.26 -9.92 3.71
N TRP A 109 -14.44 -10.31 2.73
CA TRP A 109 -13.69 -11.55 2.66
C TRP A 109 -12.18 -11.37 2.88
N CYS A 110 -11.70 -10.12 3.03
CA CYS A 110 -10.30 -9.79 3.18
C CYS A 110 -10.04 -9.13 4.55
N GLY A 111 -9.42 -9.88 5.46
CA GLY A 111 -9.11 -9.38 6.81
C GLY A 111 -8.19 -8.16 6.79
N ASN A 112 -7.17 -8.16 5.92
CA ASN A 112 -6.22 -7.04 5.83
C ASN A 112 -6.90 -5.74 5.37
N GLN A 113 -7.78 -5.78 4.36
CA GLN A 113 -8.53 -4.60 3.93
C GLN A 113 -9.45 -4.09 5.04
N THR A 114 -10.12 -5.01 5.77
CA THR A 114 -10.93 -4.62 6.94
C THR A 114 -10.10 -3.92 8.02
N ASP A 115 -8.87 -4.40 8.27
CA ASP A 115 -7.96 -3.80 9.24
C ASP A 115 -7.47 -2.41 8.80
N GLU A 116 -7.27 -2.18 7.50
CA GLU A 116 -6.95 -0.84 6.96
C GLU A 116 -8.15 0.11 7.11
N SER A 117 -9.38 -0.33 6.82
CA SER A 117 -10.59 0.50 7.02
C SER A 117 -10.75 0.93 8.48
N HIS A 118 -10.44 0.07 9.47
CA HIS A 118 -10.44 0.46 10.89
C HIS A 118 -9.44 1.56 11.25
N LYS A 119 -8.37 1.78 10.46
CA LYS A 119 -7.47 2.91 10.70
C LYS A 119 -8.10 4.25 10.36
N LEU A 120 -9.20 4.26 9.60
CA LEU A 120 -9.97 5.45 9.27
C LEU A 120 -10.90 5.89 10.41
N ASP A 121 -11.24 5.02 11.37
CA ASP A 121 -12.09 5.34 12.54
C ASP A 121 -11.69 6.65 13.26
N PRO A 122 -10.42 6.85 13.67
CA PRO A 122 -10.01 8.11 14.32
C PRO A 122 -10.14 9.32 13.40
N VAL A 123 -9.85 9.17 12.10
CA VAL A 123 -9.95 10.25 11.11
C VAL A 123 -11.40 10.67 10.93
N TYR A 124 -12.28 9.69 10.71
CA TYR A 124 -13.71 9.95 10.56
C TYR A 124 -14.29 10.62 11.80
N LYS A 125 -13.97 10.12 12.99
CA LYS A 125 -14.44 10.68 14.25
C LYS A 125 -14.08 12.16 14.40
N GLU A 126 -12.89 12.57 13.95
CA GLU A 126 -12.39 13.94 14.06
C GLU A 126 -13.07 14.90 13.07
N TYR A 127 -13.32 14.46 11.84
CA TYR A 127 -13.72 15.35 10.73
C TYR A 127 -15.16 15.20 10.25
N LYS A 128 -15.91 14.15 10.63
CA LYS A 128 -17.29 13.92 10.15
C LYS A 128 -18.23 15.12 10.34
N ASP A 129 -18.08 15.83 11.46
CA ASP A 129 -18.92 16.98 11.81
C ASP A 129 -18.41 18.30 11.19
N LYS A 130 -17.32 18.24 10.40
CA LYS A 130 -16.67 19.39 9.74
C LYS A 130 -16.88 19.40 8.22
N GLY A 131 -17.75 18.54 7.68
CA GLY A 131 -18.01 18.44 6.25
C GLY A 131 -17.22 17.34 5.53
N PHE A 132 -16.72 16.35 6.28
CA PHE A 132 -16.07 15.15 5.74
C PHE A 132 -17.00 13.92 5.83
N GLU A 133 -16.93 13.02 4.85
CA GLU A 133 -17.63 11.74 4.85
C GLU A 133 -16.73 10.62 4.33
N ILE A 134 -17.00 9.37 4.73
CA ILE A 134 -16.39 8.18 4.12
C ILE A 134 -17.48 7.34 3.45
N ILE A 135 -17.17 6.76 2.29
CA ILE A 135 -17.99 5.73 1.66
C ILE A 135 -17.12 4.51 1.40
N THR A 136 -17.50 3.37 1.96
CA THR A 136 -16.89 2.08 1.62
C THR A 136 -17.71 1.38 0.56
N ILE A 137 -17.07 0.99 -0.53
CA ILE A 137 -17.64 0.13 -1.56
C ILE A 137 -17.03 -1.27 -1.43
N VAL A 138 -17.88 -2.29 -1.42
CA VAL A 138 -17.45 -3.69 -1.40
C VAL A 138 -18.02 -4.42 -2.60
N GLN A 139 -17.16 -5.07 -3.40
CA GLN A 139 -17.61 -6.02 -4.41
C GLN A 139 -17.91 -7.37 -3.77
N GLU A 140 -19.09 -7.92 -4.02
CA GLU A 140 -19.60 -9.08 -3.28
C GLU A 140 -20.32 -10.09 -4.17
N ALA A 141 -20.00 -11.37 -3.98
CA ALA A 141 -20.71 -12.48 -4.61
C ALA A 141 -21.98 -12.88 -3.83
N LYS A 142 -21.97 -12.69 -2.50
CA LYS A 142 -23.05 -13.10 -1.58
C LYS A 142 -23.45 -11.95 -0.64
N TYR A 143 -24.62 -11.37 -0.88
CA TYR A 143 -25.15 -10.24 -0.10
C TYR A 143 -25.11 -10.49 1.42
N ASP A 144 -25.51 -11.68 1.87
CA ASP A 144 -25.51 -12.03 3.29
C ASP A 144 -24.13 -12.02 3.94
N ARG A 145 -23.05 -12.28 3.18
CA ARG A 145 -21.67 -12.20 3.70
C ARG A 145 -21.31 -10.74 4.00
N TRP A 146 -21.55 -9.86 3.03
CA TRP A 146 -21.32 -8.43 3.21
C TRP A 146 -22.19 -7.84 4.32
N LYS A 147 -23.50 -8.16 4.35
CA LYS A 147 -24.40 -7.70 5.41
C LYS A 147 -23.90 -8.08 6.80
N LYS A 148 -23.52 -9.34 7.02
CA LYS A 148 -22.96 -9.80 8.29
C LYS A 148 -21.64 -9.10 8.63
N TRP A 149 -20.82 -8.80 7.62
CA TRP A 149 -19.58 -8.04 7.81
C TRP A 149 -19.89 -6.62 8.27
N VAL A 150 -20.79 -5.87 7.60
CA VAL A 150 -21.19 -4.51 8.01
C VAL A 150 -21.74 -4.51 9.45
N GLU A 151 -22.64 -5.44 9.79
CA GLU A 151 -23.21 -5.57 11.13
C GLU A 151 -22.15 -5.89 12.20
N LYS A 152 -21.11 -6.64 11.83
CA LYS A 152 -20.00 -7.01 12.71
C LYS A 152 -19.03 -5.85 12.93
N GLN A 153 -18.57 -5.20 11.85
CA GLN A 153 -17.54 -4.17 11.93
C GLN A 153 -18.09 -2.85 12.46
N LYS A 154 -19.37 -2.55 12.20
CA LYS A 154 -20.05 -1.34 12.69
C LYS A 154 -19.33 -0.05 12.31
N PHE A 155 -18.79 0.00 11.09
CA PHE A 155 -18.25 1.22 10.54
C PHE A 155 -19.31 2.33 10.59
N PRO A 156 -18.99 3.51 11.14
CA PRO A 156 -19.97 4.57 11.40
C PRO A 156 -20.36 5.35 10.14
N TRP A 157 -19.72 5.08 9.00
CA TRP A 157 -19.93 5.75 7.72
C TRP A 157 -20.72 4.89 6.73
N ILE A 158 -20.95 5.42 5.53
CA ILE A 158 -21.80 4.79 4.52
C ILE A 158 -21.10 3.55 3.95
N ASN A 159 -21.80 2.42 3.97
CA ASN A 159 -21.34 1.17 3.38
C ASN A 159 -22.29 0.77 2.25
N VAL A 160 -21.75 0.59 1.03
CA VAL A 160 -22.51 0.18 -0.14
C VAL A 160 -21.90 -1.07 -0.79
N VAL A 161 -22.73 -1.82 -1.51
CA VAL A 161 -22.31 -3.07 -2.15
C VAL A 161 -22.51 -3.02 -3.66
N GLU A 162 -21.50 -3.49 -4.38
CA GLU A 162 -21.63 -3.92 -5.77
C GLU A 162 -21.74 -5.44 -5.80
N MET A 163 -22.90 -5.97 -6.21
CA MET A 163 -23.04 -7.41 -6.40
C MET A 163 -22.30 -7.83 -7.67
N GLN A 164 -21.58 -8.95 -7.64
CA GLN A 164 -20.97 -9.54 -8.84
C GLN A 164 -22.02 -10.24 -9.70
N TYR A 165 -22.81 -11.13 -9.07
CA TYR A 165 -23.85 -11.89 -9.77
C TYR A 165 -25.16 -11.11 -9.85
N GLY A 166 -25.79 -11.14 -11.02
CA GLY A 166 -27.02 -10.38 -11.29
C GLY A 166 -26.77 -8.90 -11.58
N ASN A 167 -25.51 -8.48 -11.67
CA ASN A 167 -25.13 -7.14 -12.09
C ASN A 167 -25.25 -7.00 -13.61
N THR A 168 -26.17 -6.15 -14.02
CA THR A 168 -26.48 -5.89 -15.43
C THR A 168 -25.65 -4.75 -16.02
N ASN A 169 -24.75 -4.15 -15.27
CA ASN A 169 -23.84 -3.13 -15.79
C ASN A 169 -22.82 -3.78 -16.74
N ASP A 170 -22.40 -3.02 -17.75
CA ASP A 170 -21.30 -3.41 -18.66
C ASP A 170 -19.93 -3.34 -17.98
N VAL A 171 -19.86 -2.66 -16.83
CA VAL A 171 -18.67 -2.43 -16.02
C VAL A 171 -18.94 -2.77 -14.56
N TYR A 172 -17.91 -3.20 -13.85
CA TYR A 172 -17.88 -3.20 -12.39
C TYR A 172 -17.38 -1.85 -11.90
N TYR A 173 -18.18 -1.20 -11.06
CA TYR A 173 -17.81 0.05 -10.42
C TYR A 173 -16.55 -0.10 -9.57
N THR A 174 -16.33 -1.21 -8.87
CA THR A 174 -15.09 -1.34 -8.08
C THR A 174 -13.85 -1.32 -8.97
N ASP A 175 -13.84 -2.09 -10.06
CA ASP A 175 -12.73 -2.08 -11.02
C ASP A 175 -12.57 -0.73 -11.75
N LEU A 176 -13.68 -0.03 -12.01
CA LEU A 176 -13.69 1.27 -12.69
C LEU A 176 -13.22 2.41 -11.79
N LEU A 177 -13.73 2.47 -10.56
CA LEU A 177 -13.55 3.61 -9.64
C LEU A 177 -12.21 3.58 -8.92
N PHE A 178 -11.63 2.40 -8.70
CA PHE A 178 -10.41 2.21 -7.89
C PHE A 178 -9.18 1.82 -8.71
N ALA A 179 -9.17 2.07 -10.02
CA ALA A 179 -7.99 1.81 -10.87
C ALA A 179 -6.71 2.54 -10.39
N ASN A 180 -6.86 3.64 -9.62
CA ASN A 180 -5.77 4.36 -8.96
C ASN A 180 -5.80 4.24 -7.43
N GLY A 181 -6.48 3.22 -6.89
CA GLY A 181 -6.73 3.06 -5.46
C GLY A 181 -7.84 3.97 -4.93
N ASP A 182 -7.99 3.98 -3.61
CA ASP A 182 -8.95 4.83 -2.89
C ASP A 182 -8.75 6.31 -3.24
N TYR A 183 -9.78 7.13 -3.11
CA TYR A 183 -9.70 8.51 -3.58
C TYR A 183 -10.48 9.49 -2.72
N LEU A 184 -9.94 10.71 -2.66
CA LEU A 184 -10.51 11.82 -1.92
C LEU A 184 -11.10 12.82 -2.89
N VAL A 185 -12.37 13.14 -2.72
CA VAL A 185 -13.13 14.09 -3.53
C VAL A 185 -13.40 15.34 -2.71
N ASP A 186 -13.14 16.52 -3.27
CA ASP A 186 -13.47 17.80 -2.63
C ASP A 186 -14.97 18.13 -2.72
N GLU A 187 -15.39 19.21 -2.08
CA GLU A 187 -16.76 19.72 -2.08
C GLU A 187 -17.33 20.11 -3.46
N ASN A 188 -16.47 20.23 -4.49
CA ASN A 188 -16.84 20.55 -5.87
C ASN A 188 -16.95 19.29 -6.75
N GLY A 189 -16.68 18.11 -6.19
CA GLY A 189 -16.69 16.86 -6.92
C GLY A 189 -15.41 16.59 -7.71
N ILE A 190 -14.30 17.24 -7.35
CA ILE A 190 -12.99 17.03 -7.97
C ILE A 190 -12.17 16.07 -7.12
N VAL A 191 -11.55 15.07 -7.76
CA VAL A 191 -10.60 14.18 -7.08
C VAL A 191 -9.34 14.97 -6.75
N VAL A 192 -8.98 15.06 -5.47
CA VAL A 192 -7.82 15.81 -4.99
C VAL A 192 -6.65 14.93 -4.55
N ALA A 193 -6.89 13.64 -4.31
CA ALA A 193 -5.85 12.68 -3.97
C ALA A 193 -6.30 11.24 -4.23
N ASN A 194 -5.33 10.35 -4.45
CA ASN A 194 -5.52 8.91 -4.63
C ASN A 194 -4.56 8.10 -3.74
N ASP A 195 -4.99 6.88 -3.39
CA ASP A 195 -4.21 5.86 -2.70
C ASP A 195 -3.54 6.43 -1.43
N LEU A 196 -4.39 6.98 -0.56
CA LEU A 196 -4.00 7.60 0.71
C LEU A 196 -3.99 6.56 1.83
N SER A 197 -2.95 6.59 2.67
CA SER A 197 -3.04 6.00 4.00
C SER A 197 -4.01 6.80 4.88
N ALA A 198 -4.47 6.19 5.99
CA ALA A 198 -5.24 6.91 7.01
C ALA A 198 -4.46 8.11 7.58
N GLU A 199 -3.13 7.99 7.73
CA GLU A 199 -2.28 9.08 8.20
C GLU A 199 -2.19 10.24 7.19
N GLN A 200 -2.06 9.95 5.89
CA GLN A 200 -2.05 10.98 4.84
C GLN A 200 -3.40 11.66 4.70
N LEU A 201 -4.49 10.90 4.75
CA LEU A 201 -5.83 11.44 4.76
C LEU A 201 -6.02 12.38 5.95
N ASN A 202 -5.56 11.98 7.15
CA ASN A 202 -5.61 12.84 8.32
C ASN A 202 -4.77 14.11 8.15
N GLU A 203 -3.56 14.05 7.56
CA GLU A 203 -2.75 15.24 7.29
C GLU A 203 -3.48 16.23 6.36
N LEU A 204 -4.06 15.74 5.25
CA LEU A 204 -4.80 16.58 4.30
C LEU A 204 -6.04 17.22 4.94
N LEU A 205 -6.78 16.45 5.74
CA LEU A 205 -7.94 16.96 6.46
C LEU A 205 -7.54 17.94 7.57
N MET A 206 -6.42 17.70 8.26
CA MET A 206 -5.88 18.61 9.28
C MET A 206 -5.46 19.93 8.64
N GLU A 207 -4.75 19.89 7.52
CA GLU A 207 -4.36 21.10 6.77
C GLU A 207 -5.57 21.94 6.39
N LYS A 208 -6.64 21.29 5.91
CA LYS A 208 -7.86 21.97 5.47
C LYS A 208 -8.71 22.50 6.64
N TYR A 209 -9.00 21.66 7.63
CA TYR A 209 -10.00 21.95 8.66
C TYR A 209 -9.40 22.47 9.97
N GLU A 210 -8.10 22.27 10.20
CA GLU A 210 -7.38 22.65 11.42
C GLU A 210 -5.96 23.17 11.12
N PRO A 211 -5.80 24.23 10.31
CA PRO A 211 -4.49 24.66 9.80
C PRO A 211 -3.48 25.01 10.90
N GLU A 212 -3.93 25.50 12.07
CA GLU A 212 -3.05 25.74 13.22
C GLU A 212 -2.45 24.44 13.79
N LYS A 213 -3.29 23.41 13.95
CA LYS A 213 -2.86 22.07 14.39
C LYS A 213 -1.96 21.42 13.35
N TYR A 214 -2.24 21.63 12.06
CA TYR A 214 -1.36 21.18 10.98
C TYR A 214 0.02 21.84 11.04
N ASN A 215 0.08 23.16 11.28
CA ASN A 215 1.35 23.88 11.44
C ASN A 215 2.14 23.38 12.65
N GLU A 216 1.49 23.11 13.78
CA GLU A 216 2.14 22.51 14.96
C GLU A 216 2.63 21.08 14.67
N TYR A 217 1.79 20.26 14.05
CA TYR A 217 2.15 18.90 13.65
C TYR A 217 3.35 18.90 12.72
N THR A 218 3.35 19.71 11.66
CA THR A 218 4.45 19.74 10.69
C THR A 218 5.75 20.30 11.28
N ALA A 219 5.66 21.23 12.23
CA ALA A 219 6.83 21.73 12.97
C ALA A 219 7.49 20.63 13.82
N THR A 220 6.72 19.67 14.34
CA THR A 220 7.17 18.65 15.30
C THR A 220 7.16 17.23 14.74
N LYS A 221 6.73 17.01 13.49
CA LYS A 221 6.61 15.64 12.94
C LYS A 221 7.94 14.90 12.91
N TRP A 222 9.04 15.65 12.76
CA TRP A 222 10.41 15.17 12.82
C TRP A 222 11.02 15.12 14.22
N ASP A 223 10.24 15.41 15.27
CA ASP A 223 10.66 15.19 16.65
C ASP A 223 10.56 13.69 16.93
N LEU A 224 11.72 13.04 16.87
CA LEU A 224 11.87 11.60 17.00
C LEU A 224 12.35 11.22 18.40
N PRO A 225 12.17 9.95 18.80
CA PRO A 225 12.74 9.46 20.05
C PRO A 225 14.24 9.75 20.16
N GLU A 226 14.73 9.90 21.38
CA GLU A 226 16.16 10.12 21.61
C GLU A 226 17.01 9.01 20.97
N SER A 227 18.10 9.42 20.31
CA SER A 227 19.00 8.54 19.54
C SER A 227 18.35 7.91 18.30
N THR A 228 17.39 8.59 17.68
CA THR A 228 16.83 8.22 16.38
C THR A 228 17.22 9.25 15.31
N TYR A 229 17.71 8.76 14.18
CA TYR A 229 18.20 9.59 13.07
C TYR A 229 17.57 9.13 11.75
N ILE A 230 17.27 10.07 10.85
CA ILE A 230 16.79 9.78 9.50
C ILE A 230 17.93 10.09 8.52
N LEU A 231 18.51 9.07 7.90
CA LEU A 231 19.70 9.24 7.03
C LEU A 231 19.38 9.94 5.70
N ASP A 232 18.13 9.85 5.29
CA ASP A 232 17.61 10.29 4.01
C ASP A 232 16.53 11.37 4.14
N LYS A 233 16.57 12.13 5.23
CA LYS A 233 15.61 13.22 5.52
C LYS A 233 15.56 14.24 4.39
N ASP A 234 16.74 14.70 3.95
CA ASP A 234 16.88 15.75 2.95
C ASP A 234 17.10 15.18 1.54
N LYS A 235 17.83 14.07 1.44
CA LYS A 235 18.16 13.43 0.17
C LYS A 235 18.15 11.89 0.32
N PRO A 236 17.52 11.14 -0.62
CA PRO A 236 17.56 9.69 -0.63
C PRO A 236 18.99 9.14 -0.59
N VAL A 237 19.21 8.10 0.20
CA VAL A 237 20.42 7.27 0.12
C VAL A 237 20.22 6.25 -1.00
N THR A 238 21.02 6.39 -2.06
CA THR A 238 20.77 5.70 -3.33
C THR A 238 21.61 4.45 -3.56
N SER A 239 22.67 4.27 -2.77
CA SER A 239 23.57 3.11 -2.86
C SER A 239 24.15 2.72 -1.51
N PHE A 240 24.60 1.48 -1.41
CA PHE A 240 25.27 0.93 -0.23
C PHE A 240 26.63 1.60 0.02
N ALA A 241 27.30 2.06 -1.03
CA ALA A 241 28.50 2.89 -0.90
C ALA A 241 28.20 4.23 -0.21
N GLU A 242 27.08 4.88 -0.54
CA GLU A 242 26.64 6.10 0.15
C GLU A 242 26.27 5.83 1.61
N LEU A 243 25.56 4.72 1.88
CA LEU A 243 25.23 4.29 3.23
C LEU A 243 26.49 4.06 4.08
N THR A 244 27.46 3.32 3.56
CA THR A 244 28.70 3.01 4.28
C THR A 244 29.58 4.25 4.48
N GLU A 245 29.60 5.21 3.55
CA GLU A 245 30.29 6.48 3.76
C GLU A 245 29.61 7.34 4.85
N LYS A 246 28.27 7.36 4.92
CA LYS A 246 27.53 8.03 6.01
C LYS A 246 27.81 7.41 7.39
N LEU A 247 28.15 6.12 7.44
CA LEU A 247 28.44 5.35 8.66
C LEU A 247 29.91 4.91 8.74
N LYS A 248 30.82 5.66 8.11
CA LYS A 248 32.21 5.28 7.93
C LYS A 248 32.91 4.91 9.24
N GLY A 249 33.60 3.77 9.23
CA GLY A 249 34.35 3.26 10.38
C GLY A 249 33.48 2.67 11.49
N LYS A 250 32.15 2.56 11.29
CA LYS A 250 31.25 1.89 12.22
C LYS A 250 30.79 0.55 11.64
N ALA A 251 30.73 -0.47 12.48
CA ALA A 251 29.95 -1.66 12.17
C ALA A 251 28.46 -1.35 12.38
N PHE A 252 27.59 -1.93 11.57
CA PHE A 252 26.15 -1.73 11.72
C PHE A 252 25.32 -2.97 11.36
N PHE A 253 24.21 -3.13 12.08
CA PHE A 253 23.20 -4.15 11.89
C PHE A 253 22.03 -3.54 11.12
N ILE A 254 21.75 -4.07 9.94
CA ILE A 254 20.63 -3.67 9.09
C ILE A 254 19.41 -4.51 9.44
N ASP A 255 18.29 -3.84 9.70
CA ASP A 255 16.95 -4.42 9.85
C ASP A 255 16.08 -3.99 8.65
N CYS A 256 15.84 -4.92 7.73
CA CYS A 256 14.95 -4.72 6.60
C CYS A 256 13.52 -5.07 7.01
N TRP A 257 12.62 -4.08 6.97
CA TRP A 257 11.23 -4.22 7.40
C TRP A 257 10.27 -3.44 6.49
N ALA A 258 8.95 -3.60 6.70
CA ALA A 258 7.91 -2.85 6.00
C ALA A 258 6.70 -2.59 6.94
N THR A 259 5.93 -1.53 6.71
CA THR A 259 4.79 -1.16 7.57
C THR A 259 3.64 -2.16 7.50
N TRP A 260 3.53 -2.89 6.39
CA TRP A 260 2.59 -4.00 6.18
C TRP A 260 3.14 -5.35 6.70
N CYS A 261 4.41 -5.43 7.08
CA CYS A 261 5.04 -6.66 7.51
C CYS A 261 4.77 -6.95 8.99
N SER A 262 3.65 -7.63 9.27
CA SER A 262 3.30 -8.08 10.63
C SER A 262 4.41 -8.89 11.34
N PRO A 263 5.12 -9.83 10.68
CA PRO A 263 6.27 -10.51 11.30
C PRO A 263 7.39 -9.55 11.72
N CYS A 264 7.73 -8.55 10.88
CA CYS A 264 8.75 -7.55 11.20
C CYS A 264 8.38 -6.77 12.46
N ILE A 265 7.13 -6.28 12.54
CA ILE A 265 6.62 -5.53 13.69
C ILE A 265 6.68 -6.37 14.97
N LYS A 266 6.44 -7.68 14.88
CA LYS A 266 6.54 -8.60 16.03
C LYS A 266 7.97 -8.73 16.55
N GLU A 267 8.98 -8.59 15.69
CA GLU A 267 10.39 -8.68 16.09
C GLU A 267 10.85 -7.43 16.86
N PHE A 268 10.21 -6.27 16.66
CA PHE A 268 10.55 -5.03 17.38
C PHE A 268 10.43 -5.12 18.91
N LYS A 269 9.63 -6.06 19.44
CA LYS A 269 9.57 -6.31 20.90
C LYS A 269 10.92 -6.76 21.49
N TYR A 270 11.84 -7.26 20.67
CA TYR A 270 13.19 -7.66 21.07
C TYR A 270 14.24 -6.55 20.87
N ASN A 271 13.88 -5.41 20.27
CA ASN A 271 14.81 -4.31 19.97
C ASN A 271 15.55 -3.83 21.21
N LYS A 272 14.88 -3.71 22.36
CA LYS A 272 15.53 -3.26 23.60
C LYS A 272 16.69 -4.17 24.02
N SER A 273 16.52 -5.49 23.94
CA SER A 273 17.60 -6.44 24.28
C SER A 273 18.67 -6.49 23.19
N LEU A 274 18.26 -6.45 21.92
CA LEU A 274 19.17 -6.48 20.78
C LEU A 274 20.06 -5.23 20.76
N GLN A 275 19.49 -4.04 20.88
CA GLN A 275 20.24 -2.77 20.93
C GLN A 275 21.23 -2.74 22.09
N LYS A 276 20.86 -3.26 23.28
CA LYS A 276 21.80 -3.37 24.40
C LYS A 276 23.02 -4.24 24.05
N PHE A 277 22.80 -5.33 23.33
CA PHE A 277 23.87 -6.19 22.83
C PHE A 277 24.71 -5.47 21.76
N LEU A 278 24.08 -4.94 20.71
CA LEU A 278 24.75 -4.26 19.60
C LEU A 278 25.60 -3.07 20.10
N ASN A 279 25.05 -2.21 20.97
CA ASN A 279 25.76 -1.06 21.53
C ASN A 279 26.98 -1.48 22.36
N LYS A 280 26.89 -2.58 23.13
CA LYS A 280 28.03 -3.12 23.89
C LYS A 280 29.19 -3.55 22.97
N HIS A 281 28.88 -3.88 21.72
CA HIS A 281 29.84 -4.31 20.71
C HIS A 281 30.16 -3.21 19.68
N ASN A 282 29.78 -1.94 19.95
CA ASN A 282 29.98 -0.81 19.04
C ASN A 282 29.35 -1.02 17.64
N ILE A 283 28.18 -1.66 17.60
CA ILE A 283 27.42 -1.87 16.37
C ILE A 283 26.20 -0.95 16.39
N GLU A 284 26.07 -0.10 15.39
CA GLU A 284 24.89 0.75 15.20
C GLU A 284 23.72 -0.05 14.60
N THR A 285 22.48 0.39 14.81
CA THR A 285 21.32 -0.19 14.12
C THR A 285 20.88 0.70 12.96
N VAL A 286 20.61 0.11 11.79
CA VAL A 286 20.06 0.77 10.61
C VAL A 286 18.76 0.08 10.21
N TYR A 287 17.63 0.75 10.40
CA TYR A 287 16.33 0.30 9.91
C TYR A 287 16.11 0.78 8.49
N ILE A 288 15.85 -0.15 7.57
CA ILE A 288 15.52 0.18 6.18
C ILE A 288 14.09 -0.27 5.91
N VAL A 289 13.21 0.69 5.60
CA VAL A 289 11.80 0.41 5.27
C VAL A 289 11.64 0.13 3.77
N PHE A 290 10.99 -0.99 3.43
CA PHE A 290 10.82 -1.54 2.08
C PHE A 290 9.39 -1.38 1.54
N ASP A 291 8.61 -0.44 2.08
CA ASP A 291 7.29 -0.12 1.53
C ASP A 291 7.41 0.30 0.06
N LYS A 292 6.48 -0.16 -0.78
CA LYS A 292 6.46 0.15 -2.22
C LYS A 292 6.28 1.64 -2.48
N LYS A 293 5.36 2.26 -1.74
CA LYS A 293 5.11 3.70 -1.69
C LYS A 293 5.25 4.11 -0.23
N ILE A 294 6.20 5.00 0.05
CA ILE A 294 6.51 5.37 1.43
C ILE A 294 5.74 6.64 1.76
N ASP A 295 4.84 6.47 2.72
CA ASP A 295 4.19 7.57 3.41
C ASP A 295 5.04 7.97 4.62
N ASP A 296 5.62 9.17 4.58
CA ASP A 296 6.42 9.69 5.70
C ASP A 296 5.58 9.79 6.99
N ALA A 297 4.29 10.13 6.92
CA ALA A 297 3.43 10.24 8.11
C ALA A 297 3.31 8.90 8.84
N LYS A 298 2.93 7.85 8.10
CA LYS A 298 2.84 6.47 8.59
C LYS A 298 4.21 5.92 9.01
N TRP A 299 5.26 6.15 8.24
CA TRP A 299 6.59 5.66 8.58
C TRP A 299 7.12 6.28 9.89
N LEU A 300 7.02 7.61 10.02
CA LEU A 300 7.44 8.32 11.24
C LEU A 300 6.59 7.92 12.46
N SER A 301 5.29 7.66 12.28
CA SER A 301 4.43 7.18 13.37
C SER A 301 4.89 5.81 13.89
N TYR A 302 5.34 4.91 13.01
CA TYR A 302 5.89 3.60 13.38
C TYR A 302 7.24 3.74 14.09
N ILE A 303 8.14 4.62 13.60
CA ILE A 303 9.41 4.90 14.28
C ILE A 303 9.16 5.33 15.72
N LYS A 304 8.22 6.25 15.94
CA LYS A 304 7.83 6.75 17.28
C LYS A 304 7.20 5.65 18.13
N LYS A 305 6.20 4.95 17.59
CA LYS A 305 5.44 3.90 18.28
C LYS A 305 6.31 2.73 18.74
N TYR A 306 7.26 2.30 17.91
CA TYR A 306 8.13 1.16 18.19
C TYR A 306 9.51 1.54 18.71
N ASN A 307 9.76 2.85 18.91
CA ASN A 307 11.00 3.39 19.45
C ASN A 307 12.23 2.86 18.68
N LEU A 308 12.21 3.00 17.36
CA LEU A 308 13.25 2.51 16.45
C LEU A 308 14.52 3.40 16.55
N LYS A 309 15.25 3.22 17.66
CA LYS A 309 16.50 3.93 17.96
C LYS A 309 17.65 3.45 17.07
N GLY A 310 18.40 4.39 16.54
CA GLY A 310 19.41 4.18 15.51
C GLY A 310 19.10 4.98 14.26
N TYR A 311 19.69 4.57 13.15
CA TYR A 311 19.49 5.19 11.86
C TYR A 311 18.29 4.56 11.16
N ASN A 312 17.45 5.37 10.53
CA ASN A 312 16.30 4.94 9.77
C ASN A 312 16.42 5.53 8.37
N MET A 313 16.03 4.76 7.36
CA MET A 313 15.98 5.22 5.98
C MET A 313 14.99 4.42 5.13
N LYS A 314 14.71 4.96 3.95
CA LYS A 314 13.84 4.37 2.93
C LYS A 314 14.66 3.53 1.97
N ALA A 315 14.15 2.37 1.58
CA ALA A 315 14.78 1.54 0.56
C ALA A 315 14.58 2.16 -0.83
N THR A 316 15.65 2.70 -1.41
CA THR A 316 15.68 3.08 -2.83
C THR A 316 15.88 1.86 -3.72
N ASP A 317 15.56 1.96 -5.01
CA ASP A 317 15.75 0.84 -5.94
C ASP A 317 17.21 0.43 -6.10
N GLY A 318 18.15 1.39 -5.97
CA GLY A 318 19.58 1.11 -5.92
C GLY A 318 19.96 0.29 -4.69
N ILE A 319 19.48 0.67 -3.49
CA ILE A 319 19.68 -0.10 -2.25
C ILE A 319 19.09 -1.51 -2.36
N LYS A 320 17.85 -1.63 -2.85
CA LYS A 320 17.19 -2.94 -3.03
C LYS A 320 18.04 -3.84 -3.92
N LYS A 321 18.42 -3.34 -5.10
CA LYS A 321 19.24 -4.06 -6.08
C LYS A 321 20.58 -4.50 -5.49
N GLU A 322 21.30 -3.59 -4.85
CA GLU A 322 22.61 -3.91 -4.29
C GLU A 322 22.52 -4.91 -3.14
N LEU A 323 21.48 -4.85 -2.29
CA LEU A 323 21.26 -5.88 -1.26
C LEU A 323 20.95 -7.25 -1.88
N TYR A 324 20.18 -7.30 -2.98
CA TYR A 324 19.97 -8.55 -3.72
C TYR A 324 21.28 -9.11 -4.26
N ASP A 325 22.09 -8.28 -4.93
CA ASP A 325 23.31 -8.71 -5.59
C ASP A 325 24.41 -9.10 -4.57
N ILE A 326 24.57 -8.32 -3.49
CA ILE A 326 25.67 -8.50 -2.52
C ILE A 326 25.37 -9.65 -1.55
N ALA A 327 24.13 -9.79 -1.11
CA ALA A 327 23.77 -10.77 -0.09
C ALA A 327 23.06 -12.02 -0.65
N ASN A 328 22.89 -12.10 -1.98
CA ASN A 328 22.06 -13.12 -2.64
C ASN A 328 20.65 -13.20 -2.02
N TRP A 329 20.13 -12.04 -1.61
CA TRP A 329 18.87 -11.94 -0.88
C TRP A 329 17.68 -12.11 -1.83
N ASN A 330 16.62 -12.77 -1.38
CA ASN A 330 15.42 -13.04 -2.19
C ASN A 330 14.26 -12.07 -1.94
N SER A 331 14.49 -10.93 -1.28
CA SER A 331 13.47 -9.95 -0.86
C SER A 331 12.57 -10.36 0.30
N ALA A 332 12.84 -11.49 0.97
CA ALA A 332 12.00 -11.91 2.08
C ALA A 332 12.14 -10.94 3.28
N LEU A 333 11.01 -10.54 3.87
CA LEU A 333 10.97 -9.72 5.08
C LEU A 333 10.41 -10.51 6.28
N PRO A 334 10.92 -10.29 7.50
CA PRO A 334 12.08 -9.44 7.81
C PRO A 334 13.39 -10.11 7.37
N SER A 335 14.41 -9.29 7.12
CA SER A 335 15.77 -9.77 6.86
C SER A 335 16.80 -8.88 7.53
N TYR A 336 17.94 -9.47 7.89
CA TYR A 336 18.93 -8.83 8.73
C TYR A 336 20.34 -9.06 8.20
N PHE A 337 21.15 -8.01 8.20
CA PHE A 337 22.52 -8.04 7.71
C PHE A 337 23.48 -7.37 8.68
N LEU A 338 24.69 -7.92 8.83
CA LEU A 338 25.77 -7.32 9.58
C LEU A 338 26.79 -6.76 8.60
N VAL A 339 27.10 -5.49 8.78
CA VAL A 339 28.13 -4.76 8.02
C VAL A 339 29.27 -4.44 8.95
N ASP A 340 30.49 -4.77 8.53
CA ASP A 340 31.69 -4.44 9.30
C ASP A 340 32.10 -2.96 9.13
N GLN A 341 33.09 -2.53 9.91
CA GLN A 341 33.64 -1.17 9.90
C GLN A 341 34.28 -0.74 8.56
N ASN A 342 34.55 -1.69 7.66
CA ASN A 342 35.05 -1.42 6.31
C ASN A 342 33.91 -1.33 5.28
N GLY A 343 32.65 -1.44 5.71
CA GLY A 343 31.49 -1.41 4.83
C GLY A 343 31.22 -2.74 4.12
N LYS A 344 31.77 -3.87 4.58
CA LYS A 344 31.53 -5.18 3.98
C LYS A 344 30.42 -5.94 4.71
N ILE A 345 29.46 -6.47 3.96
CA ILE A 345 28.43 -7.39 4.48
C ILE A 345 29.09 -8.72 4.87
N LYS A 346 28.79 -9.20 6.09
CA LYS A 346 29.43 -10.38 6.69
C LYS A 346 28.58 -11.66 6.61
N ASN A 347 27.34 -11.58 6.15
CA ASN A 347 26.44 -12.71 6.06
C ASN A 347 25.51 -12.65 4.85
N GLU A 348 25.05 -13.82 4.42
CA GLU A 348 23.92 -13.93 3.49
C GLU A 348 22.59 -13.72 4.25
N GLN A 349 22.45 -14.27 5.47
CA GLN A 349 21.29 -14.03 6.34
C GLN A 349 21.65 -14.19 7.83
N LEU A 350 21.18 -13.28 8.69
CA LEU A 350 21.25 -13.46 10.15
C LEU A 350 19.96 -14.10 10.69
N LEU A 351 20.10 -14.74 11.85
CA LEU A 351 18.98 -15.22 12.66
C LEU A 351 18.07 -14.07 13.12
N TYR A 352 16.84 -14.40 13.50
CA TYR A 352 15.85 -13.41 13.89
C TYR A 352 16.13 -12.88 15.31
N PRO A 353 15.76 -11.62 15.63
CA PRO A 353 15.87 -11.07 16.99
C PRO A 353 15.23 -11.95 18.07
N ASN A 354 14.14 -12.65 17.75
CA ASN A 354 13.48 -13.59 18.66
C ASN A 354 14.36 -14.79 19.08
N GLU A 355 15.42 -15.11 18.33
CA GLU A 355 16.34 -16.21 18.60
C GLU A 355 17.45 -15.83 19.61
N LYS A 356 17.53 -14.54 19.97
CA LYS A 356 18.36 -13.97 21.05
C LYS A 356 19.80 -14.49 21.05
N GLU A 357 20.15 -15.38 21.97
CA GLU A 357 21.52 -15.83 22.19
C GLU A 357 22.13 -16.48 20.95
N LYS A 358 21.33 -17.20 20.14
CA LYS A 358 21.81 -17.78 18.88
C LYS A 358 22.23 -16.69 17.89
N LEU A 359 21.44 -15.63 17.77
CA LEU A 359 21.77 -14.46 16.95
C LEU A 359 23.02 -13.75 17.50
N TYR A 360 23.11 -13.54 18.81
CA TYR A 360 24.25 -12.87 19.42
C TYR A 360 25.56 -13.65 19.20
N ASP A 361 25.51 -14.97 19.31
CA ASP A 361 26.68 -15.82 19.05
C ASP A 361 27.04 -15.86 17.57
N GLN A 362 26.05 -15.80 16.66
CA GLN A 362 26.30 -15.62 15.24
C GLN A 362 27.02 -14.29 14.97
N ILE A 363 26.53 -13.18 15.50
CA ILE A 363 27.14 -11.85 15.33
C ILE A 363 28.58 -11.84 15.86
N LYS A 364 28.82 -12.36 17.07
CA LYS A 364 30.19 -12.44 17.64
C LYS A 364 31.16 -13.20 16.74
N LYS A 365 30.72 -14.30 16.13
CA LYS A 365 31.57 -15.08 15.21
C LYS A 365 31.93 -14.27 13.97
N LEU A 366 30.97 -13.55 13.40
CA LEU A 366 31.14 -12.73 12.21
C LEU A 366 32.04 -11.51 12.43
N LEU A 367 32.08 -10.95 13.64
CA LEU A 367 32.98 -9.84 14.00
C LEU A 367 34.46 -10.27 14.10
N ASN A 368 34.71 -11.55 14.38
CA ASN A 368 36.06 -12.10 14.56
C ASN A 368 36.67 -12.67 13.27
N GLN A 369 35.92 -12.62 12.15
CA GLN A 369 36.34 -12.96 10.80
C GLN A 369 36.59 -11.69 10.01
#